data_AF-A0A6N7H3U3-F1
#
_entry.id   AF-A0A6N7H3U3-F1
#
_cell.length_a   1.000
_cell.length_b   1.000
_cell.length_c   1.000
_cell.angle_alpha   90.00
_cell.angle_beta   90.00
_cell.angle_gamma   90.00
#
_symmetry.space_group_name_H-M   'P 1'
#
loop_
_entity.id
_entity.type
_entity.pdbx_description
1 polymer ?
#
loop_
_entity_poly.entity_id
_entity_poly.type
_entity_poly.pdbx_seq_one_letter_code
_entity_poly.pdbx_strand_id
1 'polypeptide(L)' 'MTGFAYDAAVSTTGGLTCKDFYESMTVRHDGKLWQGVFLPICVIGKKLYLKFTKDAQGNRLLISFEGSES' A
#
# COMPACT_ATOMS: atom_id res chain seq x y z
N MET A 1 0.16 -3.05 16.69
CA MET A 1 1.16 -2.53 15.73
C MET A 1 2.49 -2.36 16.45
N THR A 2 3.41 -3.31 16.30
CA THR A 2 4.79 -3.18 16.78
C THR A 2 5.58 -2.33 15.77
N GLY A 3 6.54 -1.51 16.23
CA GLY A 3 7.30 -0.59 15.37
C GLY A 3 7.98 -1.25 14.16
N PHE A 4 8.32 -2.55 14.26
CA PHE A 4 8.89 -3.35 13.18
C PHE A 4 7.98 -3.46 11.94
N ALA A 5 6.66 -3.53 12.12
CA ALA A 5 5.72 -3.62 11.00
C ALA A 5 5.69 -2.32 10.17
N TYR A 6 5.90 -1.18 10.84
CA TYR A 6 5.98 0.12 10.20
C TYR A 6 7.26 0.26 9.36
N ASP A 7 8.43 -0.06 9.93
CA ASP A 7 9.71 0.04 9.23
C ASP A 7 9.77 -0.89 8.00
N ALA A 8 9.24 -2.11 8.14
CA ALA A 8 9.13 -3.05 7.02
C ALA A 8 8.21 -2.52 5.91
N ALA A 9 7.09 -1.89 6.24
CA ALA A 9 6.17 -1.29 5.26
C ALA A 9 6.80 -0.08 4.54
N VAL A 10 7.49 0.80 5.27
CA VAL A 10 8.19 1.96 4.69
C VAL A 10 9.32 1.51 3.77
N SER A 11 10.17 0.58 4.22
CA SER A 11 11.25 0.03 3.40
C SER A 11 10.72 -0.67 2.15
N THR A 12 9.61 -1.42 2.26
CA THR A 12 9.00 -2.11 1.11
C THR A 12 8.42 -1.11 0.11
N THR A 13 7.80 -0.03 0.59
CA THR A 13 7.26 1.03 -0.27
C THR A 13 8.33 1.68 -1.14
N GLY A 14 9.52 1.94 -0.58
CA GLY A 14 10.64 2.53 -1.31
C GLY A 14 11.21 1.65 -2.43
N GLY A 15 10.93 0.34 -2.41
CA GLY A 15 11.40 -0.63 -3.39
C GLY A 15 10.33 -1.13 -4.36
N LEU A 16 9.12 -0.57 -4.33
CA LEU A 16 8.02 -1.02 -5.19
C LEU A 16 8.36 -0.86 -6.67
N THR A 17 7.96 -1.87 -7.44
CA THR A 17 8.08 -1.88 -8.89
C THR A 17 6.71 -2.06 -9.55
N CYS A 18 6.65 -1.87 -10.86
CA CYS A 18 5.42 -2.15 -11.61
C CYS A 18 4.97 -3.61 -11.53
N LYS A 19 5.85 -4.56 -11.16
CA LYS A 19 5.49 -5.97 -10.98
C LYS A 19 4.64 -6.21 -9.74
N ASP A 20 4.75 -5.32 -8.76
CA ASP A 20 4.00 -5.40 -7.51
C ASP A 20 2.60 -4.80 -7.66
N PHE A 21 2.32 -4.08 -8.75
CA PHE A 21 1.01 -3.50 -9.02
C PHE A 21 -0.03 -4.59 -9.27
N TYR A 22 -1.13 -4.51 -8.55
CA TYR A 22 -2.24 -5.44 -8.69
C TYR A 22 -3.40 -4.79 -9.44
N GLU A 23 -3.95 -3.72 -8.90
CA GLU A 23 -5.08 -3.02 -9.52
C GLU A 23 -5.17 -1.56 -9.08
N SER A 24 -5.98 -0.79 -9.78
CA SER A 24 -6.39 0.55 -9.37
C SER A 24 -7.91 0.57 -9.27
N MET A 25 -8.44 1.02 -8.14
CA MET A 25 -9.87 1.00 -7.86
C MET A 25 -10.33 2.30 -7.20
N THR A 26 -11.57 2.69 -7.40
CA THR A 26 -12.18 3.78 -6.65
C THR A 26 -12.70 3.29 -5.31
N VAL A 27 -12.75 4.18 -4.31
CA VAL A 27 -13.37 3.85 -3.03
C VAL A 27 -14.88 3.77 -3.23
N ARG A 28 -15.52 2.70 -2.74
CA ARG A 28 -16.98 2.48 -2.90
C ARG A 28 -17.85 3.67 -2.52
N HIS A 29 -17.44 4.44 -1.51
CA HIS A 29 -18.19 5.59 -1.00
C HIS A 29 -17.82 6.92 -1.68
N ASP A 30 -16.73 6.97 -2.45
CA ASP A 30 -16.32 8.15 -3.22
C ASP A 30 -15.64 7.75 -4.53
N GLY A 31 -16.42 7.81 -5.63
CA GLY A 31 -15.95 7.47 -6.97
C GLY A 31 -14.90 8.43 -7.55
N LYS A 32 -14.61 9.55 -6.87
CA LYS A 32 -13.53 10.47 -7.25
C LYS A 32 -12.20 10.12 -6.59
N LEU A 33 -12.23 9.26 -5.57
CA LEU A 33 -11.05 8.87 -4.82
C LEU A 33 -10.51 7.55 -5.36
N TRP A 34 -9.31 7.60 -5.96
CA TRP A 34 -8.63 6.45 -6.52
C TRP A 34 -7.60 5.87 -5.57
N GLN A 35 -7.50 4.54 -5.57
CA GLN A 35 -6.56 3.76 -4.79
C GLN A 35 -5.76 2.85 -5.72
N GLY A 36 -4.43 2.95 -5.65
CA GLY A 36 -3.53 1.96 -6.25
C GLY A 36 -3.24 0.85 -5.24
N VAL A 37 -3.42 -0.41 -5.64
CA VAL A 37 -3.18 -1.59 -4.81
C VAL A 37 -1.93 -2.29 -5.29
N PHE A 38 -1.04 -2.60 -4.35
CA PHE A 38 0.21 -3.32 -4.59
C PHE A 38 0.32 -4.53 -3.66
N LEU A 39 0.95 -5.59 -4.16
CA LEU A 39 1.09 -6.89 -3.51
C LEU A 39 2.55 -7.35 -3.39
N PRO A 40 3.46 -6.54 -2.82
CA PRO A 40 4.87 -6.91 -2.74
C PRO A 40 5.11 -8.03 -1.72
N ILE A 41 6.25 -8.68 -1.86
CA ILE A 41 6.84 -9.49 -0.79
C ILE A 41 7.80 -8.59 -0.03
N CYS A 42 7.56 -8.40 1.27
CA CYS A 42 8.43 -7.58 2.12
C CYS A 42 9.74 -8.30 2.46
N VAL A 43 10.67 -7.57 3.09
CA VAL A 43 12.02 -8.06 3.41
C VAL A 43 12.07 -9.34 4.26
N ILE A 44 10.99 -9.65 4.98
CA ILE A 44 10.85 -10.89 5.77
C ILE A 44 10.11 -12.02 5.02
N GLY A 45 9.91 -11.89 3.71
CA GLY A 45 9.26 -12.90 2.88
C GLY A 45 7.73 -12.95 2.99
N LYS A 46 7.09 -12.01 3.71
CA LYS A 46 5.62 -11.96 3.83
C LYS A 46 5.02 -11.13 2.72
N LYS A 47 3.85 -11.54 2.23
CA LYS A 47 3.05 -10.74 1.32
C LYS A 47 2.43 -9.57 2.09
N LEU A 48 2.54 -8.36 1.55
CA LEU A 48 1.84 -7.19 2.07
C LEU A 48 0.71 -6.80 1.11
N TYR A 49 -0.37 -6.29 1.68
CA TYR A 49 -1.42 -5.63 0.92
C TYR A 49 -1.28 -4.12 1.12
N LEU A 50 -0.72 -3.41 0.13
CA LEU A 50 -0.49 -1.97 0.21
C LEU A 50 -1.53 -1.24 -0.62
N LYS A 51 -2.18 -0.21 -0.04
CA LYS A 51 -3.04 0.71 -0.77
C LYS A 51 -2.49 2.12 -0.70
N PHE A 52 -2.44 2.77 -1.85
CA PHE A 52 -2.03 4.15 -2.03
C PHE A 52 -3.23 4.98 -2.44
N THR A 53 -3.63 5.91 -1.59
CA THR A 53 -4.73 6.84 -1.88
C THR A 53 -4.17 8.24 -2.00
N LYS A 54 -4.42 8.92 -3.12
CA LYS A 54 -4.11 10.35 -3.23
C LYS A 54 -5.27 11.15 -2.66
N ASP A 55 -4.98 12.24 -1.97
CA ASP A 55 -6.02 13.19 -1.59
C ASP A 55 -6.61 13.90 -2.83
N ALA A 56 -7.75 14.55 -2.67
CA ALA A 56 -8.47 15.20 -3.78
C ALA A 56 -7.65 16.29 -4.49
N GLN A 57 -6.61 16.80 -3.84
CA GLN A 57 -5.71 17.83 -4.37
C GLN A 57 -4.45 17.23 -5.02
N GLY A 58 -4.21 15.92 -4.87
CA GLY A 58 -3.03 15.23 -5.37
C GLY A 58 -1.73 15.51 -4.60
N ASN A 59 -1.81 16.20 -3.46
CA ASN A 59 -0.67 16.71 -2.70
C ASN A 59 -0.25 15.78 -1.56
N ARG A 60 -1.13 14.86 -1.15
CA ARG A 60 -0.85 13.91 -0.07
C ARG A 60 -1.11 12.48 -0.54
N LEU A 61 -0.27 11.58 -0.05
CA LEU A 61 -0.37 10.15 -0.27
C LEU A 61 -0.64 9.47 1.06
N LEU A 62 -1.83 8.89 1.20
CA LEU A 62 -2.12 7.99 2.30
C LEU A 62 -1.68 6.59 1.90
N ILE A 63 -0.87 5.96 2.76
CA ILE A 63 -0.43 4.59 2.61
C ILE A 63 -1.09 3.79 3.71
N SER A 64 -1.88 2.79 3.33
CA SER A 64 -2.39 1.78 4.25
C SER A 64 -1.80 0.43 3.90
N PHE A 65 -1.51 -0.35 4.93
CA PHE A 65 -0.95 -1.68 4.78
C PHE A 65 -1.66 -2.67 5.69
N GLU A 66 -1.90 -3.87 5.16
CA GLU A 66 -2.35 -5.01 5.92
C GLU A 66 -1.30 -6.11 5.77
N GLY A 67 -0.75 -6.55 6.90
CA GLY A 67 0.17 -7.67 6.95
C GLY A 67 -0.59 -8.94 7.26
N SER A 68 -0.32 -10.02 6.52
CA SER A 68 -0.84 -11.33 6.88
C SER A 68 -0.13 -11.81 8.16
N GLU A 69 -0.87 -11.96 9.25
CA GLU A 69 -0.42 -12.79 10.38
C GLU A 69 -0.51 -14.25 9.90
N SER A 70 0.61 -14.96 9.98
CA SER A 70 0.63 -16.43 9.96
C SER A 70 0.79 -16.88 11.39
#